data_AF-A0AA88V5N4-F1
#
_entry.id   AF-A0AA88V5N4-F1
#
_cell.length_a   1.000
_cell.length_b   1.000
_cell.length_c   1.000
_cell.angle_alpha   90.00
_cell.angle_beta   90.00
_cell.angle_gamma   90.00
#
_symmetry.space_group_name_H-M   'P 1'
#
loop_
_entity.id
_entity.type
_entity.pdbx_description
1 polymer ?
#
loop_
_entity_poly.entity_id
_entity_poly.type
_entity_poly.pdbx_seq_one_letter_code
_entity_poly.pdbx_strand_id
1 'polypeptide(L)'
;VDPVSAGVQYDKEFMVCSLDLLSGLAEGLGSGIESLVSQSNLRDLLLQCCMNDAPDVRQSAFALLGDLARNTPKLKETVSVANNACWAIGELAIKVNQEISPIAMTVISCLVPILQHAEGLNKSLIENSAITLGRLAWVCPELVSQHMEHFMQS
;
A
#
# COMPACT_ATOMS: atom_id res chain seq x y z
N VAL A 1 -40.58 6.37 0.82
CA VAL A 1 -39.48 5.92 1.69
C VAL A 1 -38.49 5.19 0.81
N ASP A 2 -37.49 5.93 0.32
CA ASP A 2 -36.43 5.39 -0.52
C ASP A 2 -35.47 4.50 0.31
N PRO A 3 -35.15 3.28 -0.13
CA PRO A 3 -34.31 2.35 0.64
C PRO A 3 -32.79 2.56 0.42
N VAL A 4 -32.35 3.70 -0.11
CA VAL A 4 -30.98 3.87 -0.66
C VAL A 4 -29.99 4.57 0.30
N SER A 5 -30.32 4.77 1.58
CA SER A 5 -29.43 5.52 2.50
C SER A 5 -29.04 4.82 3.80
N ALA A 6 -29.20 3.50 3.91
CA ALA A 6 -28.52 2.74 4.95
C ALA A 6 -27.22 2.18 4.35
N GLY A 7 -26.10 2.90 4.53
CA GLY A 7 -24.79 2.32 4.29
C GLY A 7 -24.69 1.05 5.13
N VAL A 8 -24.61 -0.11 4.50
CA VAL A 8 -24.43 -1.39 5.20
C VAL A 8 -23.07 -1.30 5.86
N GLN A 9 -23.07 -1.06 7.17
CA GLN A 9 -21.87 -1.15 7.98
C GLN A 9 -21.53 -2.63 8.08
N TYR A 10 -20.66 -3.09 7.18
CA TYR A 10 -20.20 -4.48 7.18
C TYR A 10 -19.47 -4.76 8.48
N ASP A 11 -19.75 -5.93 9.06
CA ASP A 11 -19.05 -6.39 10.25
C ASP A 11 -17.55 -6.54 9.92
N LYS A 12 -16.71 -5.94 10.76
CA LYS A 12 -15.25 -5.93 10.56
C LYS A 12 -14.69 -7.34 10.59
N GLU A 13 -15.24 -8.20 11.44
CA GLU A 13 -14.86 -9.61 11.50
C GLU A 13 -15.19 -10.34 10.20
N PHE A 14 -16.34 -10.02 9.59
CA PHE A 14 -16.73 -10.60 8.31
C PHE A 14 -15.80 -10.14 7.17
N MET A 15 -15.39 -8.87 7.17
CA MET A 15 -14.42 -8.35 6.20
C MET A 15 -13.05 -9.03 6.35
N VAL A 16 -12.54 -9.15 7.59
CA VAL A 16 -11.29 -9.84 7.90
C VAL A 16 -11.35 -11.30 7.44
N CYS A 17 -12.36 -12.07 7.85
CA CYS A 17 -12.51 -13.46 7.44
C CYS A 17 -12.61 -13.62 5.90
N SER A 18 -13.28 -12.69 5.23
CA SER A 18 -13.39 -12.70 3.77
C SER A 18 -12.04 -12.45 3.08
N LEU A 19 -11.26 -11.50 3.60
CA LEU A 19 -9.92 -11.19 3.10
C LEU A 19 -8.94 -12.35 3.33
N ASP A 20 -8.99 -12.98 4.51
CA ASP A 20 -8.15 -14.14 4.85
C ASP A 20 -8.49 -15.35 3.97
N LEU A 21 -9.77 -15.59 3.69
CA LEU A 21 -10.21 -16.63 2.75
C LEU A 21 -9.64 -16.38 1.35
N LEU A 22 -9.72 -15.13 0.88
CA LEU A 22 -9.20 -14.76 -0.44
C LEU A 22 -7.68 -14.88 -0.50
N SER A 23 -6.97 -14.58 0.60
CA SER A 23 -5.51 -14.77 0.71
C SER A 23 -5.16 -16.25 0.59
N GLY A 24 -5.85 -17.13 1.34
CA GLY A 24 -5.69 -18.58 1.21
C GLY A 24 -6.00 -19.13 -0.19
N LEU A 25 -6.98 -18.54 -0.90
CA LEU A 25 -7.27 -18.89 -2.29
C LEU A 25 -6.16 -18.43 -3.24
N ALA A 26 -5.60 -17.23 -3.03
CA ALA A 26 -4.50 -16.72 -3.83
C ALA A 26 -3.24 -17.58 -3.66
N GLU A 27 -2.95 -18.02 -2.44
CA GLU A 27 -1.86 -18.97 -2.16
C GLU A 27 -2.12 -20.35 -2.79
N GLY A 28 -3.31 -20.92 -2.60
CA GLY A 28 -3.62 -22.27 -3.06
C GLY A 28 -3.77 -22.41 -4.57
N LEU A 29 -4.32 -21.39 -5.24
CA LEU A 29 -4.53 -21.40 -6.70
C LEU A 29 -3.32 -20.88 -7.48
N GLY A 30 -2.38 -20.20 -6.83
CA GLY A 30 -1.21 -19.61 -7.47
C GLY A 30 -1.59 -18.70 -8.63
N SER A 31 -0.93 -18.85 -9.79
CA SER A 31 -1.23 -18.06 -10.99
C SER A 31 -2.64 -18.23 -11.55
N GLY A 32 -3.35 -19.30 -11.17
CA GLY A 32 -4.75 -19.52 -11.53
C GLY A 32 -5.71 -18.44 -10.97
N ILE A 33 -5.30 -17.75 -9.90
CA ILE A 33 -6.09 -16.67 -9.30
C ILE A 33 -6.24 -15.47 -10.25
N GLU A 34 -5.34 -15.28 -11.23
CA GLU A 34 -5.32 -14.09 -12.10
C GLU A 34 -6.66 -13.89 -12.84
N SER A 35 -7.25 -14.97 -13.37
CA SER A 35 -8.52 -14.87 -14.09
C SER A 35 -9.65 -14.40 -13.18
N LEU A 36 -9.68 -14.88 -11.94
CA LEU A 36 -10.71 -14.53 -10.95
C LEU A 36 -10.57 -13.07 -10.50
N VAL A 37 -9.34 -12.58 -10.30
CA VAL A 37 -9.08 -11.17 -10.00
C VAL A 37 -9.46 -10.28 -11.19
N SER A 38 -9.20 -10.72 -12.41
CA SER A 38 -9.48 -9.93 -13.61
C SER A 38 -10.98 -9.79 -13.91
N GLN A 39 -11.79 -10.74 -13.47
CA GLN A 39 -13.24 -10.78 -13.68
C GLN A 39 -14.04 -10.18 -12.52
N SER A 40 -13.37 -9.67 -11.49
CA SER A 40 -14.00 -9.13 -10.29
C SER A 40 -13.61 -7.68 -10.02
N ASN A 41 -14.39 -7.02 -9.16
CA ASN A 41 -14.09 -5.71 -8.58
C ASN A 41 -13.13 -5.81 -7.37
N LEU A 42 -12.44 -6.95 -7.20
CA LEU A 42 -11.62 -7.22 -6.03
C LEU A 42 -10.51 -6.19 -5.85
N ARG A 43 -9.95 -5.64 -6.94
CA ARG A 43 -8.89 -4.63 -6.87
C ARG A 43 -9.36 -3.36 -6.17
N ASP A 44 -10.53 -2.86 -6.55
CA ASP A 44 -11.08 -1.62 -5.99
C ASP A 44 -11.53 -1.81 -4.55
N LEU A 45 -12.14 -2.96 -4.25
CA LEU A 45 -12.51 -3.33 -2.87
C LEU A 45 -11.27 -3.50 -1.99
N LEU A 46 -10.23 -4.14 -2.50
CA LEU A 46 -8.97 -4.33 -1.78
C LEU A 46 -8.30 -2.98 -1.46
N LEU A 47 -8.30 -2.05 -2.41
CA LEU A 47 -7.80 -0.68 -2.18
C LEU A 47 -8.60 0.02 -1.08
N GLN A 48 -9.92 -0.13 -1.05
CA GLN A 48 -10.76 0.42 0.03
C GLN A 48 -10.46 -0.25 1.38
N CYS A 49 -10.22 -1.57 1.40
CA CYS A 49 -9.84 -2.28 2.61
C CYS A 49 -8.46 -1.87 3.15
N CYS A 50 -7.48 -1.62 2.27
CA CYS A 50 -6.16 -1.09 2.66
C CYS A 50 -6.24 0.30 3.31
N MET A 51 -7.26 1.08 2.99
CA MET A 51 -7.52 2.43 3.53
C MET A 51 -8.56 2.43 4.66
N ASN A 52 -9.02 1.26 5.12
CA ASN A 52 -10.05 1.15 6.15
C ASN A 52 -9.53 1.66 7.51
N ASP A 53 -10.40 2.25 8.34
CA ASP A 53 -10.03 2.74 9.68
C ASP A 53 -9.62 1.61 10.64
N ALA A 54 -10.14 0.39 10.44
CA ALA A 54 -9.85 -0.76 11.30
C ALA A 54 -8.48 -1.40 10.97
N PRO A 55 -7.57 -1.53 11.95
CA PRO A 55 -6.24 -2.09 11.72
C PRO A 55 -6.28 -3.55 11.24
N ASP A 56 -7.17 -4.38 11.79
CA ASP A 56 -7.27 -5.81 11.44
C ASP A 56 -7.70 -5.99 9.97
N VAL A 57 -8.62 -5.14 9.50
CA VAL A 57 -9.06 -5.14 8.09
C VAL A 57 -7.91 -4.76 7.16
N ARG A 58 -7.11 -3.74 7.54
CA ARG A 58 -5.92 -3.35 6.76
C ARG A 58 -4.88 -4.46 6.74
N GLN A 59 -4.66 -5.14 7.87
CA GLN A 59 -3.71 -6.24 7.96
C GLN A 59 -4.07 -7.38 6.98
N SER A 60 -5.31 -7.86 7.02
CA SER A 60 -5.76 -8.91 6.08
C SER A 60 -5.77 -8.44 4.63
N ALA A 61 -6.07 -7.16 4.38
CA ALA A 61 -6.01 -6.58 3.04
C ALA A 61 -4.59 -6.55 2.47
N PHE A 62 -3.60 -6.17 3.29
CA PHE A 62 -2.20 -6.17 2.86
C PHE A 62 -1.65 -7.57 2.67
N ALA A 63 -2.07 -8.55 3.48
CA ALA A 63 -1.73 -9.96 3.27
C ALA A 63 -2.22 -10.45 1.90
N LEU A 64 -3.51 -10.28 1.61
CA LEU A 64 -4.10 -10.60 0.31
C LEU A 64 -3.40 -9.87 -0.85
N LEU A 65 -3.07 -8.59 -0.68
CA LEU A 65 -2.34 -7.82 -1.70
C LEU A 65 -0.96 -8.44 -2.00
N GLY A 66 -0.24 -8.88 -0.97
CA GLY A 66 1.04 -9.57 -1.10
C GLY A 66 0.91 -10.89 -1.87
N ASP A 67 -0.10 -11.69 -1.54
CA ASP A 67 -0.34 -12.98 -2.21
C ASP A 67 -0.76 -12.80 -3.67
N LEU A 68 -1.60 -11.82 -3.96
CA LEU A 68 -1.97 -11.47 -5.32
C LEU A 68 -0.77 -10.95 -6.11
N ALA A 69 0.08 -10.09 -5.53
CA ALA A 69 1.27 -9.58 -6.20
C ALA A 69 2.31 -10.69 -6.49
N ARG A 70 2.42 -11.68 -5.61
CA ARG A 70 3.27 -12.87 -5.82
C ARG A 70 2.79 -13.69 -7.01
N ASN A 71 1.48 -13.88 -7.11
CA ASN A 71 0.85 -14.85 -8.00
C ASN A 71 0.32 -14.25 -9.32
N THR A 72 0.20 -12.93 -9.44
CA THR A 72 -0.29 -12.26 -10.66
C THR A 72 0.79 -11.35 -11.28
N PRO A 73 1.30 -11.68 -12.48
CA PRO A 73 2.37 -10.91 -13.14
C PRO A 73 2.00 -9.44 -13.41
N LYS A 74 0.72 -9.16 -13.69
CA LYS A 74 0.22 -7.79 -13.93
C LYS A 74 0.28 -6.90 -12.69
N LEU A 75 0.20 -7.44 -11.47
CA LEU A 75 0.45 -6.65 -10.26
C LEU A 75 1.95 -6.39 -10.04
N LYS A 76 2.86 -7.23 -10.56
CA LYS A 76 4.30 -6.93 -10.57
C LYS A 76 4.64 -5.72 -11.45
N GLU A 77 3.90 -5.49 -12.54
CA GLU A 77 4.02 -4.25 -13.32
C GLU A 77 3.67 -3.02 -12.48
N THR A 78 2.64 -3.11 -11.63
CA THR A 78 2.29 -2.04 -10.69
C THR A 78 3.43 -1.75 -9.69
N VAL A 79 4.17 -2.78 -9.25
CA VAL A 79 5.37 -2.63 -8.40
C VAL A 79 6.47 -1.86 -9.14
N SER A 80 6.67 -2.11 -10.43
CA SER A 80 7.63 -1.35 -11.24
C SER A 80 7.19 0.10 -11.47
N VAL A 81 5.88 0.35 -11.63
CA VAL A 81 5.34 1.72 -11.73
C VAL A 81 5.47 2.46 -10.40
N ALA A 82 5.16 1.81 -9.29
CA ALA A 82 5.35 2.34 -7.94
C ALA A 82 6.83 2.69 -7.69
N ASN A 83 7.74 1.83 -8.13
CA ASN A 83 9.18 2.08 -8.06
C ASN A 83 9.59 3.36 -8.80
N ASN A 84 9.12 3.53 -10.04
CA ASN A 84 9.41 4.71 -10.85
C ASN A 84 8.78 5.99 -10.27
N ALA A 85 7.53 5.90 -9.79
CA ALA A 85 6.84 7.01 -9.14
C ALA A 85 7.59 7.45 -7.88
N CYS A 86 8.02 6.49 -7.06
CA CYS A 86 8.80 6.75 -5.86
C CYS A 86 10.09 7.52 -6.18
N TRP A 87 10.88 7.02 -7.14
CA TRP A 87 12.11 7.67 -7.57
C TRP A 87 11.87 9.09 -8.09
N ALA A 88 10.85 9.28 -8.94
CA ALA A 88 10.51 10.57 -9.51
C ALA A 88 10.10 11.60 -8.44
N ILE A 89 9.32 11.17 -7.43
CA ILE A 89 8.95 12.03 -6.29
C ILE A 89 10.18 12.43 -5.49
N GLY A 90 11.13 11.50 -5.27
CA GLY A 90 12.38 11.79 -4.59
C GLY A 90 13.25 12.81 -5.34
N GLU A 91 13.38 12.67 -6.65
CA GLU A 91 14.07 13.68 -7.49
C GLU A 91 13.35 15.03 -7.47
N LEU A 92 12.02 15.03 -7.56
CA LEU A 92 11.21 16.23 -7.51
C LEU A 92 11.40 16.96 -6.19
N ALA A 93 11.37 16.25 -5.05
CA ALA A 93 11.58 16.81 -3.72
C ALA A 93 12.90 17.60 -3.62
N ILE A 94 13.97 17.09 -4.22
CA ILE A 94 15.26 17.80 -4.26
C ILE A 94 15.20 19.06 -5.12
N LYS A 95 14.45 19.03 -6.24
CA LYS A 95 14.34 20.17 -7.17
C LYS A 95 13.46 21.29 -6.64
N VAL A 96 12.33 20.95 -6.01
CA VAL A 96 11.34 21.93 -5.53
C VAL A 96 11.55 22.32 -4.06
N ASN A 97 12.41 21.60 -3.35
CA ASN A 97 12.76 21.87 -1.96
C ASN A 97 11.49 22.00 -1.08
N GLN A 98 11.39 23.02 -0.22
CA GLN A 98 10.27 23.20 0.73
C GLN A 98 8.87 23.24 0.07
N GLU A 99 8.77 23.50 -1.23
CA GLU A 99 7.50 23.46 -1.97
C GLU A 99 6.88 22.06 -2.02
N ILE A 100 7.63 21.00 -1.72
CA ILE A 100 7.13 19.62 -1.61
C ILE A 100 6.26 19.42 -0.35
N SER A 101 6.34 20.33 0.64
CA SER A 101 5.69 20.21 1.95
C SER A 101 4.21 19.82 1.91
N PRO A 102 3.36 20.37 1.00
CA PRO A 102 1.93 20.03 0.97
C PRO A 102 1.65 18.56 0.67
N ILE A 103 2.55 17.88 -0.04
CA ILE A 103 2.39 16.47 -0.42
C ILE A 103 3.31 15.54 0.37
N ALA A 104 4.27 16.08 1.12
CA ALA A 104 5.29 15.31 1.83
C ALA A 104 4.66 14.29 2.80
N MET A 105 3.67 14.68 3.59
CA MET A 105 2.98 13.73 4.49
C MET A 105 2.30 12.59 3.75
N THR A 106 1.61 12.88 2.65
CA THR A 106 0.96 11.85 1.83
C THR A 106 1.98 10.86 1.30
N VAL A 107 3.12 11.36 0.79
CA VAL A 107 4.19 10.50 0.29
C VAL A 107 4.77 9.64 1.41
N ILE A 108 5.07 10.22 2.57
CA ILE A 108 5.58 9.50 3.74
C ILE A 108 4.61 8.38 4.16
N SER A 109 3.32 8.69 4.26
CA SER A 109 2.29 7.69 4.59
C SER A 109 2.21 6.54 3.59
N CYS A 110 2.61 6.74 2.33
CA CYS A 110 2.71 5.67 1.34
C CYS A 110 4.03 4.88 1.43
N LEU A 111 5.16 5.53 1.70
CA LEU A 111 6.47 4.88 1.72
C LEU A 111 6.70 4.01 2.95
N VAL A 112 6.13 4.40 4.09
CA VAL A 112 6.39 3.76 5.38
C VAL A 112 5.88 2.32 5.42
N PRO A 113 4.65 1.99 4.97
CA PRO A 113 4.19 0.62 4.89
C PRO A 113 5.06 -0.26 3.99
N ILE A 114 5.60 0.29 2.89
CA ILE A 114 6.50 -0.43 1.96
C ILE A 114 7.80 -0.83 2.67
N LEU A 115 8.34 0.07 3.49
CA LEU A 115 9.57 -0.19 4.24
C LEU A 115 9.35 -1.11 5.44
N GLN A 116 8.22 -0.99 6.14
CA GLN A 116 7.87 -1.84 7.29
C GLN A 116 7.49 -3.27 6.88
N HIS A 117 6.83 -3.43 5.73
CA HIS A 117 6.39 -4.74 5.21
C HIS A 117 7.22 -5.14 3.98
N ALA A 118 8.54 -4.98 4.07
CA ALA A 118 9.47 -5.23 2.97
C ALA A 118 9.58 -6.72 2.58
N GLU A 119 9.07 -7.64 3.40
CA GLU A 119 9.20 -9.07 3.18
C GLU A 119 8.44 -9.53 1.92
N GLY A 120 9.18 -10.07 0.95
CA GLY A 120 8.63 -10.49 -0.34
C GLY A 120 8.49 -9.38 -1.41
N LEU A 121 8.80 -8.12 -1.07
CA LEU A 121 8.81 -7.02 -2.03
C LEU A 121 10.10 -6.99 -2.88
N ASN A 122 10.03 -6.28 -4.02
CA ASN A 122 11.19 -6.09 -4.88
C ASN A 122 12.24 -5.21 -4.17
N LYS A 123 13.49 -5.68 -4.12
CA LYS A 123 14.61 -4.94 -3.50
C LYS A 123 14.76 -3.51 -4.03
N SER A 124 14.61 -3.30 -5.34
CA SER A 124 14.72 -1.96 -5.93
C SER A 124 13.63 -1.01 -5.45
N LEU A 125 12.39 -1.51 -5.23
CA LEU A 125 11.32 -0.69 -4.67
C LEU A 125 11.62 -0.28 -3.23
N ILE A 126 12.13 -1.21 -2.42
CA ILE A 126 12.53 -0.94 -1.03
C ILE A 126 13.65 0.11 -1.01
N GLU A 127 14.69 -0.07 -1.82
CA GLU A 127 15.81 0.87 -1.95
C GLU A 127 15.34 2.27 -2.37
N ASN A 128 14.53 2.37 -3.42
CA ASN A 128 14.03 3.65 -3.90
C ASN A 128 13.07 4.32 -2.90
N SER A 129 12.29 3.54 -2.15
CA SER A 129 11.44 4.05 -1.07
C SER A 129 12.26 4.65 0.07
N ALA A 130 13.32 3.96 0.49
CA ALA A 130 14.23 4.45 1.52
C ALA A 130 14.97 5.72 1.08
N ILE A 131 15.48 5.75 -0.17
CA ILE A 131 16.15 6.93 -0.74
C ILE A 131 15.19 8.11 -0.81
N THR A 132 13.96 7.89 -1.26
CA THR A 132 12.95 8.95 -1.38
C THR A 132 12.58 9.52 -0.01
N LEU A 133 12.37 8.66 0.98
CA LEU A 133 12.12 9.09 2.36
C LEU A 133 13.29 9.90 2.93
N GLY A 134 14.53 9.47 2.68
CA GLY A 134 15.73 10.22 3.07
C GLY A 134 15.83 11.60 2.41
N ARG A 135 15.45 11.72 1.14
CA ARG A 135 15.39 13.00 0.42
C ARG A 135 14.31 13.93 0.97
N LEU A 136 13.15 13.38 1.32
CA LEU A 136 12.10 14.15 2.00
C LEU A 136 12.56 14.62 3.38
N ALA A 137 13.30 13.79 4.12
CA ALA A 137 13.89 14.16 5.42
C ALA A 137 14.91 15.29 5.29
N TRP A 138 15.68 15.32 4.20
CA TRP A 138 16.62 16.39 3.90
C TRP A 138 15.90 17.72 3.60
N VAL A 139 14.79 17.65 2.87
CA VAL A 139 14.07 18.82 2.35
C VAL A 139 13.08 19.40 3.37
N CYS A 140 12.41 18.52 4.13
CA CYS A 140 11.40 18.86 5.14
C CYS A 140 11.71 18.15 6.49
N PRO A 141 12.84 18.47 7.15
CA PRO A 141 13.28 17.77 8.35
C PRO A 141 12.31 17.88 9.52
N GLU A 142 11.63 19.01 9.69
CA GLU A 142 10.65 19.22 10.75
C GLU A 142 9.46 18.26 10.62
N LEU A 143 9.02 18.02 9.40
CA LEU A 143 7.89 17.16 9.11
C LEU A 143 8.26 15.68 9.30
N VAL A 144 9.44 15.27 8.83
CA VAL A 144 9.87 13.87 8.91
C VAL A 144 10.30 13.48 10.32
N SER A 145 10.97 14.38 11.05
CA SER A 145 11.45 14.12 12.42
C SER A 145 10.31 13.79 13.39
N GLN A 146 9.14 14.40 13.23
CA GLN A 146 7.95 14.14 14.07
C GLN A 146 7.40 12.72 13.92
N HIS A 147 7.73 12.02 12.84
CA HIS A 147 7.22 10.69 12.56
C HIS A 147 8.32 9.62 12.52
N MET A 148 9.57 10.01 12.79
CA MET A 148 10.76 9.16 12.71
C MET A 148 10.69 7.96 13.64
N GLU A 149 10.03 8.08 14.80
CA GLU A 149 9.80 6.97 15.73
C GLU A 149 8.94 5.85 15.14
N HIS A 150 8.01 6.17 14.24
CA HIS A 150 7.21 5.15 13.54
C HIS A 150 8.00 4.44 12.46
N PHE A 151 9.08 5.04 11.96
CA PHE A 151 9.80 4.55 10.77
C PHE A 151 11.07 3.77 11.13
N MET A 152 11.67 4.06 12.28
CA MET A 152 12.93 3.46 12.71
C MET A 152 12.79 2.26 13.67
N GLN A 153 11.58 1.94 14.12
CA GLN A 153 11.35 0.73 14.93
C GLN A 153 11.38 -0.49 14.00
N SER A 154 12.55 -1.14 13.98
CA SER A 154 12.78 -2.46 13.38
C SER A 154 12.25 -3.58 14.27
#